data_AF-A0AAD3NGY4-F1
#
_entry.id   AF-A0AAD3NGY4-F1
#
_cell.length_a   1.000
_cell.length_b   1.000
_cell.length_c   1.000
_cell.angle_alpha   90.00
_cell.angle_beta   90.00
_cell.angle_gamma   90.00
#
_symmetry.space_group_name_H-M   'P 1'
#
loop_
_entity.id
_entity.type
_entity.pdbx_description
1 polymer ?
#
loop_
_entity_poly.entity_id
_entity_poly.type
_entity_poly.pdbx_seq_one_letter_code
_entity_poly.pdbx_strand_id
1 'polypeptide(L)'
;ARLRHYTKFLFVRDPFVRLISAYRDKFQRYNKYFYVKFARDILRLYGNQSEPPQTVDEAFASGVHLSFYNFIQYLLDPQTEKKEPFEPHWRQMHRLCHPCLIQYDFVGHQETLQEDAEQLLAILKLQDDIKFPPSYANITSPASVLDWFRTVPLEDRRKLYQLYEGDFRLFGYRRPGELLDG
;
A
#
# COMPACT_ATOMS: atom_id res chain seq x y z
N ALA A 1 13.43 27.09 12.23
CA ALA A 1 13.39 25.64 11.91
C ALA A 1 13.05 25.49 10.43
N ARG A 2 13.78 24.66 9.67
CA ARG A 2 13.73 24.59 8.19
C ARG A 2 12.30 24.50 7.62
N LEU A 3 11.36 23.83 8.29
CA LEU A 3 9.98 23.61 7.80
C LEU A 3 9.09 24.87 7.65
N ARG A 4 9.51 26.05 8.13
CA ARG A 4 8.71 27.29 8.02
C ARG A 4 8.78 27.96 6.65
N HIS A 5 9.80 27.67 5.84
CA HIS A 5 10.09 28.43 4.61
C HIS A 5 9.99 27.61 3.32
N TYR A 6 9.58 26.35 3.41
CA TYR A 6 9.39 25.48 2.24
C TYR A 6 7.93 25.09 2.10
N THR A 7 7.46 25.01 0.85
CA THR A 7 6.22 24.33 0.48
C THR A 7 6.37 22.84 0.78
N LYS A 8 5.45 22.29 1.57
CA LYS A 8 5.42 20.89 1.99
C LYS A 8 4.27 20.22 1.27
N PHE A 9 4.56 19.19 0.49
CA PHE A 9 3.53 18.44 -0.21
C PHE A 9 3.63 16.95 0.08
N LEU A 10 2.52 16.25 -0.09
CA LEU A 10 2.40 14.81 0.07
C LEU A 10 1.57 14.26 -1.08
N PHE A 11 1.94 13.09 -1.60
CA PHE A 11 1.08 12.30 -2.47
C PHE A 11 0.67 11.02 -1.77
N VAL A 12 -0.64 10.78 -1.69
CA VAL A 12 -1.24 9.61 -1.06
C VAL A 12 -1.91 8.71 -2.10
N ARG A 13 -2.24 7.50 -1.70
CA ARG A 13 -2.95 6.51 -2.54
C ARG A 13 -3.98 5.81 -1.69
N ASP A 14 -5.09 5.39 -2.31
CA ASP A 14 -6.11 4.59 -1.63
C ASP A 14 -5.42 3.44 -0.87
N PRO A 15 -5.71 3.27 0.44
CA PRO A 15 -4.97 2.33 1.26
C PRO A 15 -5.01 0.90 0.72
N PHE A 16 -6.15 0.44 0.18
CA PHE A 16 -6.30 -0.93 -0.32
C PHE A 16 -5.66 -1.11 -1.70
N VAL A 17 -5.77 -0.10 -2.56
CA VAL A 17 -5.04 -0.08 -3.85
C VAL A 17 -3.53 -0.13 -3.60
N ARG A 18 -3.03 0.59 -2.60
CA ARG A 18 -1.62 0.58 -2.21
C ARG A 18 -1.16 -0.80 -1.74
N LEU A 19 -1.97 -1.51 -0.94
CA LEU A 19 -1.65 -2.88 -0.50
C LEU A 19 -1.56 -3.86 -1.68
N ILE A 20 -2.48 -3.77 -2.63
CA ILE A 20 -2.44 -4.58 -3.85
C ILE A 20 -1.17 -4.28 -4.64
N SER A 21 -0.84 -2.99 -4.83
CA SER A 21 0.38 -2.58 -5.52
C SER A 21 1.65 -3.10 -4.83
N ALA A 22 1.70 -3.02 -3.49
CA ALA A 22 2.81 -3.53 -2.69
C ALA A 22 2.95 -5.06 -2.83
N TYR A 23 1.85 -5.80 -2.70
CA TYR A 23 1.87 -7.25 -2.86
C TYR A 23 2.36 -7.69 -4.25
N ARG A 24 1.84 -7.04 -5.31
CA ARG A 24 2.23 -7.35 -6.69
C ARG A 24 3.73 -7.12 -6.92
N ASP A 25 4.24 -6.02 -6.39
CA ASP A 25 5.64 -5.64 -6.57
C ASP A 25 6.60 -6.49 -5.72
N LYS A 26 6.22 -6.81 -4.48
CA LYS A 26 7.12 -7.47 -3.52
C LYS A 26 7.02 -9.00 -3.51
N PHE A 27 5.85 -9.56 -3.85
CA PHE A 27 5.57 -10.99 -3.67
C PHE A 27 5.14 -11.71 -4.94
N GLN A 28 4.42 -11.04 -5.85
CA GLN A 28 4.01 -11.67 -7.11
C GLN A 28 5.13 -11.66 -8.17
N ARG A 29 5.95 -10.61 -8.17
CA ARG A 29 7.16 -10.54 -9.01
C ARG A 29 8.34 -11.18 -8.31
N TYR A 30 9.33 -11.59 -9.10
CA TYR A 30 10.59 -12.10 -8.57
C TYR A 30 11.26 -11.04 -7.69
N ASN A 31 11.40 -11.35 -6.39
CA ASN A 31 12.06 -10.45 -5.44
C ASN A 31 12.75 -11.25 -4.32
N LYS A 32 14.05 -11.51 -4.49
CA LYS A 32 14.84 -12.29 -3.53
C LYS A 32 14.83 -11.70 -2.12
N TYR A 33 14.95 -10.38 -1.99
CA TYR A 33 15.00 -9.72 -0.68
C TYR A 33 13.69 -9.89 0.07
N PHE A 34 12.55 -9.55 -0.55
CA PHE A 34 11.25 -9.66 0.10
C PHE A 34 10.83 -11.10 0.33
N TYR A 35 11.24 -12.03 -0.53
CA TYR A 35 11.02 -13.45 -0.31
C TYR A 35 11.69 -13.93 0.97
N VAL A 36 13.01 -13.72 1.09
CA VAL A 36 13.79 -14.17 2.23
C VAL A 36 13.37 -13.47 3.53
N LYS A 37 13.12 -12.15 3.46
CA LYS A 37 12.80 -11.35 4.65
C LYS A 37 11.37 -11.54 5.16
N PHE A 38 10.40 -11.72 4.27
CA PHE A 38 8.98 -11.73 4.64
C PHE A 38 8.26 -12.98 4.16
N ALA A 39 8.33 -13.29 2.86
CA ALA A 39 7.42 -14.29 2.28
C ALA A 39 7.57 -15.68 2.91
N ARG A 40 8.79 -16.09 3.28
CA ARG A 40 9.02 -17.38 3.94
C ARG A 40 8.30 -17.48 5.28
N ASP A 41 8.42 -16.47 6.13
CA ASP A 41 7.76 -16.48 7.44
C ASP A 41 6.24 -16.38 7.30
N ILE A 42 5.75 -15.58 6.35
CA ILE A 42 4.31 -15.48 6.06
C ILE A 42 3.76 -16.82 5.53
N LEU A 43 4.48 -17.49 4.62
CA LEU A 43 4.12 -18.81 4.09
C LEU A 43 4.10 -19.87 5.20
N ARG A 44 5.05 -19.81 6.14
CA ARG A 44 5.10 -20.72 7.29
C ARG A 44 3.92 -20.54 8.23
N LEU A 45 3.56 -19.29 8.53
CA LEU A 45 2.54 -18.97 9.52
C LEU A 45 1.11 -19.06 8.96
N TYR A 46 0.92 -18.69 7.70
CA TYR A 46 -0.42 -18.51 7.12
C TYR A 46 -0.64 -19.28 5.81
N GLY A 47 0.44 -19.70 5.13
CA GLY A 47 0.39 -20.34 3.81
C GLY A 47 0.36 -21.88 3.82
N ASN A 48 0.25 -22.52 4.99
CA ASN A 48 0.35 -23.98 5.15
C ASN A 48 1.65 -24.59 4.58
N GLN A 49 2.75 -23.84 4.61
CA GLN A 49 4.08 -24.28 4.17
C GLN A 49 5.01 -24.40 5.37
N SER A 50 5.02 -25.53 6.09
CA SER A 50 5.87 -25.70 7.29
C SER A 50 7.36 -25.46 7.01
N GLU A 51 7.83 -25.89 5.84
CA GLU A 51 9.19 -25.69 5.35
C GLU A 51 9.16 -24.99 3.98
N PRO A 52 8.97 -23.67 3.95
CA PRO A 52 8.97 -22.93 2.70
C PRO A 52 10.36 -23.04 2.03
N PRO A 53 10.41 -23.08 0.69
CA PRO A 53 11.67 -23.10 -0.06
C PRO A 53 12.67 -22.02 0.39
N GLN A 54 13.96 -22.29 0.24
CA GLN A 54 15.00 -21.39 0.73
C GLN A 54 15.14 -20.17 -0.17
N THR A 55 14.88 -20.35 -1.47
CA THR A 55 14.98 -19.31 -2.47
C THR A 55 13.66 -19.08 -3.20
N VAL A 56 13.51 -17.87 -3.75
CA VAL A 56 12.36 -17.53 -4.60
C VAL A 56 12.34 -18.36 -5.89
N ASP A 57 13.52 -18.73 -6.41
CA ASP A 57 13.67 -19.60 -7.58
C ASP A 57 13.08 -20.99 -7.32
N GLU A 58 13.44 -21.61 -6.19
CA GLU A 58 12.87 -22.89 -5.76
C GLU A 58 11.36 -22.79 -5.56
N ALA A 59 10.89 -21.73 -4.90
CA ALA A 59 9.48 -21.51 -4.65
C ALA A 59 8.66 -21.42 -5.94
N PHE A 60 9.14 -20.66 -6.91
CA PHE A 60 8.45 -20.49 -8.19
C PHE A 60 8.52 -21.77 -9.01
N ALA A 61 9.65 -22.48 -9.01
CA ALA A 61 9.79 -23.77 -9.67
C ALA A 61 8.86 -24.84 -9.07
N SER A 62 8.58 -24.79 -7.77
CA SER A 62 7.68 -25.70 -7.08
C SER A 62 6.22 -25.23 -7.03
N GLY A 63 5.88 -24.11 -7.68
CA GLY A 63 4.53 -23.52 -7.65
C GLY A 63 4.09 -22.98 -6.29
N VAL A 64 5.02 -22.78 -5.36
CA VAL A 64 4.75 -22.19 -4.05
C VAL A 64 4.76 -20.66 -4.18
N HIS A 65 3.59 -20.07 -3.99
CA HIS A 65 3.41 -18.63 -4.03
C HIS A 65 2.74 -18.15 -2.74
N LEU A 66 3.25 -17.05 -2.20
CA LEU A 66 2.56 -16.34 -1.13
C LEU A 66 1.26 -15.76 -1.72
N SER A 67 0.10 -16.12 -1.18
CA SER A 67 -1.17 -15.56 -1.64
C SER A 67 -1.44 -14.17 -1.07
N PHE A 68 -2.32 -13.40 -1.71
CA PHE A 68 -2.75 -12.09 -1.20
C PHE A 68 -3.40 -12.21 0.17
N TYR A 69 -4.22 -13.25 0.40
CA TYR A 69 -4.85 -13.45 1.68
C TYR A 69 -3.83 -13.78 2.79
N ASN A 70 -2.79 -14.58 2.52
CA ASN A 70 -1.71 -14.79 3.50
C ASN A 70 -1.01 -13.49 3.88
N PHE A 71 -0.80 -12.60 2.91
CA PHE A 71 -0.29 -11.25 3.17
C PHE A 71 -1.24 -10.43 4.05
N ILE A 72 -2.56 -10.49 3.81
CA ILE A 72 -3.54 -9.82 4.69
C ILE A 72 -3.51 -10.41 6.10
N GLN A 73 -3.46 -11.73 6.27
CA GLN A 73 -3.37 -12.37 7.58
C GLN A 73 -2.13 -11.90 8.36
N TYR A 74 -0.99 -11.76 7.68
CA TYR A 74 0.22 -11.18 8.25
C TYR A 74 0.02 -9.74 8.76
N LEU A 75 -0.70 -8.90 8.01
CA LEU A 75 -1.01 -7.53 8.44
C LEU A 75 -1.99 -7.49 9.63
N LEU A 76 -2.90 -8.46 9.71
CA LEU A 76 -3.89 -8.55 10.77
C LEU A 76 -3.36 -9.22 12.05
N ASP A 77 -2.21 -9.86 12.00
CA ASP A 77 -1.59 -10.46 13.18
C ASP A 77 -1.00 -9.38 14.09
N PRO A 78 -1.51 -9.22 15.33
CA PRO A 78 -1.02 -8.22 16.28
C PRO A 78 0.44 -8.46 16.71
N GLN A 79 1.01 -9.65 16.48
CA GLN A 79 2.42 -9.93 16.74
C GLN A 79 3.34 -9.33 15.69
N THR A 80 2.85 -9.05 14.49
CA THR A 80 3.67 -8.48 13.41
C THR A 80 4.23 -7.12 13.80
N GLU A 81 3.36 -6.18 14.19
CA GLU A 81 3.80 -4.83 14.58
C GLU A 81 4.47 -4.77 15.96
N LYS A 82 4.31 -5.80 16.81
CA LYS A 82 5.04 -5.90 18.08
C LYS A 82 6.52 -6.19 17.87
N LYS A 83 6.87 -6.95 16.82
CA LYS A 83 8.26 -7.29 16.49
C LYS A 83 8.98 -6.12 15.84
N GLU A 84 8.36 -5.54 14.81
CA GLU A 84 8.90 -4.40 14.09
C GLU A 84 7.78 -3.57 13.46
N PRO A 85 7.98 -2.25 13.26
CA PRO A 85 7.04 -1.45 12.48
C PRO A 85 6.88 -2.03 11.07
N PHE A 86 5.66 -1.94 10.51
CA PHE A 86 5.43 -2.35 9.14
C PHE A 86 6.41 -1.72 8.14
N GLU A 87 6.72 -2.49 7.11
CA GLU A 87 7.51 -2.02 5.97
C GLU A 87 6.78 -0.85 5.29
N PRO A 88 7.52 0.20 4.84
CA PRO A 88 6.91 1.43 4.32
C PRO A 88 5.82 1.26 3.24
N HIS A 89 5.89 0.25 2.39
CA HIS A 89 4.91 0.04 1.31
C HIS A 89 3.54 -0.39 1.83
N TRP A 90 3.46 -1.00 3.03
CA TRP A 90 2.19 -1.38 3.66
C TRP A 90 1.97 -0.75 5.04
N ARG A 91 2.91 0.04 5.57
CA ARG A 91 2.66 0.85 6.77
C ARG A 91 1.64 1.95 6.49
N GLN A 92 0.77 2.29 7.44
CA GLN A 92 -0.22 3.36 7.27
C GLN A 92 0.46 4.70 6.92
N MET A 93 -0.06 5.41 5.93
CA MET A 93 0.54 6.63 5.40
C MET A 93 0.56 7.74 6.45
N HIS A 94 -0.49 7.88 7.27
CA HIS A 94 -0.51 8.87 8.36
C HIS A 94 0.59 8.61 9.40
N ARG A 95 1.06 7.36 9.56
CA ARG A 95 2.17 7.01 10.45
C ARG A 95 3.54 7.23 9.82
N LEU A 96 3.63 7.28 8.49
CA LEU A 96 4.87 7.61 7.77
C LEU A 96 5.05 9.12 7.64
N CYS A 97 3.97 9.83 7.33
CA CYS A 97 4.01 11.23 6.94
C CYS A 97 3.62 12.20 8.06
N HIS A 98 3.06 11.70 9.16
CA HIS A 98 2.71 12.50 10.34
C HIS A 98 1.93 13.79 10.00
N PRO A 99 0.79 13.72 9.27
CA PRO A 99 0.04 14.91 8.86
C PRO A 99 -0.52 15.73 10.04
N CYS A 100 -0.61 15.14 11.23
CA CYS A 100 -0.98 15.86 12.46
C CYS A 100 0.15 16.75 13.01
N LEU A 101 1.41 16.48 12.64
CA LEU A 101 2.59 17.25 13.08
C LEU A 101 3.12 18.16 11.97
N ILE A 102 2.92 17.76 10.72
CA ILE A 102 3.36 18.48 9.52
C ILE A 102 2.13 19.08 8.84
N GLN A 103 2.03 20.41 8.85
CA GLN A 103 1.02 21.13 8.10
C GLN A 103 1.40 21.13 6.62
N TYR A 104 0.90 20.15 5.86
CA TYR A 104 1.11 20.09 4.41
C TYR A 104 0.35 21.21 3.70
N ASP A 105 1.03 21.87 2.78
CA ASP A 105 0.48 22.94 1.94
C ASP A 105 -0.29 22.35 0.73
N PHE A 106 0.01 21.09 0.38
CA PHE A 106 -0.67 20.35 -0.69
C PHE A 106 -0.70 18.84 -0.37
N VAL A 107 -1.85 18.21 -0.57
CA VAL A 107 -2.00 16.75 -0.52
C VAL A 107 -2.65 16.31 -1.82
N GLY A 108 -1.89 15.64 -2.68
CA GLY A 108 -2.38 15.07 -3.94
C GLY A 108 -2.62 13.57 -3.84
N HIS A 109 -3.34 13.02 -4.80
CA HIS A 109 -3.76 11.64 -4.86
C HIS A 109 -3.15 10.96 -6.08
N GLN A 110 -2.62 9.74 -5.91
CA GLN A 110 -2.06 8.99 -7.03
C GLN A 110 -3.11 8.61 -8.07
N GLU A 111 -4.38 8.57 -7.66
CA GLU A 111 -5.51 8.33 -8.55
C GLU A 111 -5.66 9.45 -9.61
N THR A 112 -5.26 10.68 -9.27
CA THR A 112 -5.28 11.92 -10.08
C THR A 112 -3.87 12.51 -10.24
N LEU A 113 -2.85 11.64 -10.33
CA LEU A 113 -1.44 12.03 -10.24
C LEU A 113 -1.04 13.10 -11.27
N GLN A 114 -1.53 13.00 -12.50
CA GLN A 114 -1.18 13.95 -13.56
C GLN A 114 -1.71 15.33 -13.21
N GLU A 115 -3.00 15.41 -12.92
CA GLU A 115 -3.70 16.65 -12.60
C GLU A 115 -3.11 17.29 -11.33
N ASP A 116 -2.91 16.50 -10.27
CA ASP A 116 -2.38 16.98 -9.00
C ASP A 116 -0.91 17.43 -9.08
N ALA A 117 -0.10 16.75 -9.90
CA ALA A 117 1.28 17.18 -10.14
C ALA A 117 1.32 18.51 -10.91
N GLU A 118 0.45 18.69 -11.91
CA GLU A 118 0.33 19.97 -12.64
C GLU A 118 -0.13 21.10 -11.73
N GLN A 119 -1.11 20.87 -10.84
CA GLN A 119 -1.54 21.84 -9.84
C GLN A 119 -0.41 22.20 -8.87
N LEU A 120 0.34 21.21 -8.38
CA LEU A 120 1.49 21.47 -7.52
C LEU A 120 2.56 22.33 -8.22
N LEU A 121 2.87 22.04 -9.48
CA LEU A 121 3.82 22.84 -10.26
C LEU A 121 3.34 24.29 -10.43
N ALA A 122 2.03 24.51 -10.61
CA ALA A 122 1.46 25.85 -10.65
C ALA A 122 1.60 26.60 -9.32
N ILE A 123 1.36 25.92 -8.18
CA ILE A 123 1.58 26.48 -6.82
C ILE A 123 3.04 26.88 -6.63
N LEU A 124 3.98 26.08 -7.16
CA LEU A 124 5.41 26.33 -7.09
C LEU A 124 5.92 27.34 -8.13
N LYS A 125 5.05 27.81 -9.05
CA LYS A 125 5.40 28.67 -10.19
C LYS A 125 6.43 28.05 -11.14
N LEU A 126 6.35 26.74 -11.34
CA LEU A 126 7.25 25.94 -12.18
C LEU A 126 6.54 25.30 -13.38
N GLN A 127 5.25 25.57 -13.60
CA GLN A 127 4.45 24.95 -14.65
C GLN A 127 4.96 25.23 -16.09
N ASP A 128 5.71 26.33 -16.26
CA ASP A 128 6.29 26.73 -17.55
C ASP A 128 7.71 26.16 -17.76
N ASP A 129 8.40 25.81 -16.67
CA ASP A 129 9.77 25.28 -16.69
C ASP A 129 9.82 23.75 -16.63
N ILE A 130 8.82 23.13 -15.99
CA ILE A 130 8.76 21.69 -15.73
C ILE A 130 7.42 21.16 -16.25
N LYS A 131 7.47 20.10 -17.06
CA LYS A 131 6.30 19.31 -17.44
C LYS A 131 6.36 17.96 -16.73
N PHE A 132 5.28 17.63 -16.03
CA PHE A 132 5.14 16.31 -15.43
C PHE A 132 5.03 15.28 -16.56
N PRO A 133 5.83 14.18 -16.53
CA PRO A 133 5.76 13.17 -17.57
C PRO A 133 4.35 12.55 -17.60
N PRO A 134 3.85 12.17 -18.78
CA PRO A 134 2.53 11.57 -18.88
C PRO A 134 2.43 10.35 -17.97
N SER A 135 1.45 10.39 -17.06
CA SER A 135 1.17 9.28 -16.16
C SER A 135 0.71 8.07 -16.96
N TYR A 136 1.35 6.92 -16.75
CA TYR A 136 0.84 5.66 -17.26
C TYR A 136 -0.47 5.31 -16.54
N ALA A 137 -1.45 4.79 -17.29
CA ALA A 137 -2.78 4.48 -16.77
C ALA A 137 -2.75 3.73 -15.42
N ASN A 138 -3.67 4.07 -14.52
CA ASN A 138 -3.83 3.42 -13.23
C ASN A 138 -3.89 1.89 -13.40
N ILE A 139 -2.80 1.20 -13.04
CA ILE A 139 -2.63 -0.25 -13.24
C ILE A 139 -3.59 -1.07 -12.35
N THR A 140 -4.25 -0.41 -11.39
CA THR A 140 -5.21 -1.03 -10.46
C THR A 140 -6.48 -0.20 -10.46
N SER A 141 -7.49 -0.67 -11.19
CA SER A 141 -8.83 -0.07 -11.23
C SER A 141 -9.67 -0.49 -10.02
N PRO A 142 -10.77 0.22 -9.69
CA PRO A 142 -11.71 -0.21 -8.64
C PRO A 142 -12.26 -1.63 -8.85
N ALA A 143 -12.55 -2.00 -10.10
CA ALA A 143 -12.99 -3.36 -10.44
C ALA A 143 -11.90 -4.40 -10.09
N SER A 144 -10.64 -4.07 -10.32
CA SER A 144 -9.52 -4.91 -9.90
C SER A 144 -9.45 -5.05 -8.37
N VAL A 145 -9.72 -3.99 -7.60
CA VAL A 145 -9.71 -4.06 -6.13
C VAL A 145 -10.72 -5.08 -5.61
N LEU A 146 -11.96 -5.06 -6.10
CA LEU A 146 -12.98 -6.03 -5.70
C LEU A 146 -12.51 -7.47 -5.95
N ASP A 147 -11.92 -7.75 -7.11
CA ASP A 147 -11.42 -9.08 -7.47
C ASP A 147 -10.35 -9.58 -6.50
N TRP A 148 -9.41 -8.73 -6.08
CA TRP A 148 -8.39 -9.11 -5.08
C TRP A 148 -9.02 -9.47 -3.73
N PHE A 149 -10.00 -8.69 -3.29
CA PHE A 149 -10.63 -8.89 -1.98
C PHE A 149 -11.71 -9.98 -1.96
N ARG A 150 -12.13 -10.54 -3.10
CA ARG A 150 -13.04 -11.71 -3.14
C ARG A 150 -12.52 -12.89 -2.33
N THR A 151 -11.20 -13.10 -2.32
CA THR A 151 -10.55 -14.21 -1.62
C THR A 151 -10.36 -13.96 -0.12
N VAL A 152 -10.60 -12.74 0.35
CA VAL A 152 -10.44 -12.35 1.75
C VAL A 152 -11.80 -12.46 2.46
N PRO A 153 -11.92 -13.13 3.62
CA PRO A 153 -13.18 -13.18 4.37
C PRO A 153 -13.67 -11.80 4.81
N LEU A 154 -14.99 -11.60 4.87
CA LEU A 154 -15.61 -10.31 5.21
C LEU A 154 -15.09 -9.72 6.53
N GLU A 155 -14.95 -10.55 7.55
CA GLU A 155 -14.44 -10.14 8.87
C GLU A 155 -13.00 -9.62 8.81
N ASP A 156 -12.16 -10.23 7.98
CA ASP A 156 -10.77 -9.80 7.83
C ASP A 156 -10.67 -8.53 6.97
N ARG A 157 -11.57 -8.32 5.99
CA ARG A 157 -11.69 -7.03 5.30
C ARG A 157 -12.07 -5.91 6.28
N ARG A 158 -12.98 -6.17 7.21
CA ARG A 158 -13.41 -5.21 8.24
C ARG A 158 -12.28 -4.87 9.21
N LYS A 159 -11.54 -5.87 9.71
CA LYS A 159 -10.34 -5.64 10.52
C LYS A 159 -9.26 -4.88 9.75
N LEU A 160 -9.07 -5.20 8.48
CA LEU A 160 -8.11 -4.50 7.63
C LEU A 160 -8.53 -3.03 7.43
N TYR A 161 -9.81 -2.77 7.22
CA TYR A 161 -10.32 -1.40 7.18
C TYR A 161 -10.01 -0.66 8.48
N GLN A 162 -10.28 -1.26 9.65
CA GLN A 162 -9.96 -0.65 10.95
C GLN A 162 -8.46 -0.34 11.06
N LEU A 163 -7.58 -1.22 10.58
CA LEU A 163 -6.13 -1.01 10.59
C LEU A 163 -5.68 0.20 9.75
N TYR A 164 -6.41 0.55 8.69
CA TYR A 164 -6.11 1.68 7.78
C TYR A 164 -7.12 2.82 7.85
N GLU A 165 -8.09 2.79 8.78
CA GLU A 165 -9.21 3.74 8.83
C GLU A 165 -8.72 5.20 8.94
N GLY A 166 -7.64 5.41 9.69
CA GLY A 166 -6.98 6.71 9.80
C GLY A 166 -6.53 7.27 8.45
N ASP A 167 -5.97 6.43 7.56
CA ASP A 167 -5.59 6.88 6.21
C ASP A 167 -6.83 7.21 5.37
N PHE A 168 -7.88 6.39 5.43
CA PHE A 168 -9.11 6.66 4.69
C PHE A 168 -9.70 8.02 5.08
N ARG A 169 -9.82 8.28 6.39
CA ARG A 169 -10.42 9.50 6.91
C ARG A 169 -9.54 10.74 6.69
N LEU A 170 -8.25 10.67 7.02
CA LEU A 170 -7.35 11.82 6.96
C LEU A 170 -7.11 12.30 5.53
N PHE A 171 -7.17 11.39 4.55
CA PHE A 171 -6.87 11.70 3.16
C PHE A 171 -8.10 11.72 2.25
N GLY A 172 -9.31 11.74 2.83
CA GLY A 172 -10.55 11.96 2.08
C GLY A 172 -10.98 10.80 1.19
N TYR A 173 -10.51 9.57 1.45
CA TYR A 173 -10.97 8.39 0.72
C TYR A 173 -12.33 7.91 1.22
N ARG A 174 -13.20 7.52 0.30
CA ARG A 174 -14.51 6.92 0.63
C ARG A 174 -14.30 5.58 1.33
N ARG A 175 -15.07 5.31 2.38
CA ARG A 175 -15.16 3.96 2.96
C ARG A 175 -15.65 2.95 1.89
N PRO A 176 -14.94 1.84 1.65
CA PRO A 176 -15.27 0.90 0.58
C PRO A 176 -16.42 -0.05 0.99
N GLY A 177 -17.65 0.48 1.04
CA GLY A 177 -18.83 -0.29 1.48
C GLY A 177 -19.06 -1.59 0.69
N GLU A 178 -18.76 -1.59 -0.61
CA GLU A 178 -18.80 -2.76 -1.48
C GLU A 178 -17.89 -3.93 -1.03
N LEU A 179 -16.88 -3.65 -0.21
CA LEU A 179 -16.01 -4.67 0.37
C LEU A 179 -16.42 -5.06 1.79
N LEU A 180 -17.15 -4.20 2.50
CA LEU A 180 -17.32 -4.25 3.96
C LEU A 180 -18.75 -4.57 4.42
N ASP A 181 -19.75 -4.33 3.57
CA ASP A 181 -21.16 -4.29 4.00
C ASP A 181 -21.93 -5.59 3.73
N GLY A 182 -21.40 -6.50 2.89
CA GLY A 182 -21.93 -7.86 2.70
C GLY A 182 -23.07 -7.93 1.69
#